data_AF-A0A7K0A0Y8-F1
#
_entry.id   AF-A0A7K0A0Y8-F1
#
_cell.length_a   1.000
_cell.length_b   1.000
_cell.length_c   1.000
_cell.angle_alpha   90.00
_cell.angle_beta   90.00
_cell.angle_gamma   90.00
#
_symmetry.space_group_name_H-M   'P 1'
#
loop_
_entity.id
_entity.type
_entity.pdbx_description
1 polymer ?
#
loop_
_entity_poly.entity_id
_entity_poly.type
_entity_poly.pdbx_seq_one_letter_code
_entity_poly.pdbx_strand_id
1 'polypeptide(L)'
;MAKDEDVVQPDGSIPQKPSLAQTLFAALAGVLAVKIVTYVVVTMWRLVTREDPPDLEQEIPVAKKAAWLALIAASTGVARQLVRDAIKPPTSGAA
;
A
#
# COMPACT_ATOMS: atom_id res chain seq x y z
N MET A 1 21.20 6.76 -29.70
CA MET A 1 20.70 5.49 -29.15
C MET A 1 21.41 5.26 -27.84
N ALA A 2 20.84 5.75 -26.73
CA ALA A 2 21.41 5.52 -25.41
C ALA A 2 21.20 4.04 -25.07
N LYS A 3 22.30 3.33 -24.89
CA LYS A 3 22.33 1.95 -24.42
C LYS A 3 22.15 2.07 -22.91
N ASP A 4 20.91 1.94 -22.45
CA ASP A 4 20.64 1.73 -21.03
C ASP A 4 21.41 0.46 -20.65
N GLU A 5 22.54 0.64 -19.98
CA GLU A 5 23.23 -0.47 -19.35
C GLU A 5 22.23 -1.06 -18.36
N ASP A 6 21.85 -2.32 -18.58
CA ASP A 6 21.08 -3.11 -17.63
C ASP A 6 21.82 -3.05 -16.30
N VAL A 7 21.40 -2.16 -15.41
CA VAL A 7 22.00 -2.02 -14.08
C VAL A 7 21.65 -3.29 -13.34
N VAL A 8 22.58 -4.24 -13.39
CA VAL A 8 22.52 -5.50 -12.66
C VAL A 8 22.26 -5.14 -11.21
N GLN A 9 21.12 -5.61 -10.70
CA GLN A 9 20.76 -5.36 -9.31
C GLN A 9 21.82 -6.02 -8.39
N PRO A 10 21.93 -5.59 -7.12
CA PRO A 10 22.93 -6.12 -6.18
C PRO A 10 22.85 -7.65 -5.99
N ASP A 11 21.73 -8.26 -6.37
CA ASP A 11 21.44 -9.69 -6.35
C ASP A 11 21.74 -10.40 -7.70
N GLY A 12 22.35 -9.71 -8.67
CA GLY A 12 22.68 -10.28 -9.98
C GLY A 12 21.54 -10.29 -10.99
N SER A 13 20.36 -9.76 -10.63
CA SER A 13 19.16 -9.85 -11.46
C SER A 13 18.99 -8.67 -12.42
N ILE A 14 18.42 -8.91 -13.60
CA ILE A 14 18.20 -7.88 -14.63
C ILE A 14 16.73 -7.40 -14.58
N PRO A 15 16.46 -6.10 -14.38
CA PRO A 15 15.10 -5.56 -14.38
C PRO A 15 14.38 -5.75 -15.72
N GLN A 16 13.17 -6.29 -15.69
CA GLN A 16 12.32 -6.48 -16.86
C GLN A 16 11.19 -5.45 -16.89
N LYS A 17 10.70 -5.13 -18.09
CA LYS A 17 9.51 -4.29 -18.24
C LYS A 17 8.27 -5.09 -17.81
N PRO A 18 7.39 -4.54 -16.96
CA PRO A 18 6.18 -5.24 -16.55
C PRO A 18 5.23 -5.45 -17.74
N SER A 19 4.67 -6.66 -17.83
CA SER A 19 3.69 -6.99 -18.87
C SER A 19 2.34 -6.36 -18.57
N LEU A 20 1.48 -6.20 -19.61
CA LEU A 20 0.12 -5.68 -19.43
C LEU A 20 -0.68 -6.50 -18.41
N ALA A 21 -0.51 -7.82 -18.40
CA ALA A 21 -1.15 -8.69 -17.41
C ALA A 21 -0.66 -8.38 -15.99
N GLN A 22 0.65 -8.21 -15.78
CA GLN A 22 1.21 -7.85 -14.47
C GLN A 22 0.70 -6.50 -13.99
N THR A 23 0.59 -5.50 -14.87
CA THR A 23 0.00 -4.20 -14.54
C THR A 23 -1.46 -4.33 -14.13
N LEU A 24 -2.24 -5.16 -14.83
CA LEU A 24 -3.66 -5.37 -14.51
C LEU A 24 -3.84 -6.08 -13.16
N PHE A 25 -3.06 -7.12 -12.91
CA PHE A 25 -3.07 -7.82 -11.62
C PHE A 25 -2.61 -6.92 -10.48
N ALA A 26 -1.58 -6.10 -10.69
CA ALA A 26 -1.12 -5.13 -9.70
C ALA A 26 -2.20 -4.10 -9.37
N ALA A 27 -2.97 -3.64 -10.36
CA ALA A 27 -4.09 -2.73 -10.13
C ALA A 27 -5.20 -3.38 -9.31
N LEU A 28 -5.60 -4.61 -9.65
CA LEU A 28 -6.60 -5.37 -8.90
C LEU A 28 -6.15 -5.67 -7.46
N ALA A 29 -4.88 -6.07 -7.30
CA ALA A 29 -4.27 -6.27 -5.99
C ALA A 29 -4.27 -4.97 -5.17
N GLY A 30 -4.00 -3.82 -5.80
CA GLY A 30 -4.09 -2.51 -5.18
C GLY A 30 -5.49 -2.19 -4.65
N VAL A 31 -6.54 -2.42 -5.45
CA VAL A 31 -7.93 -2.19 -5.00
C VAL A 31 -8.30 -3.11 -3.84
N LEU A 32 -7.92 -4.39 -3.90
CA LEU A 32 -8.17 -5.34 -2.83
C LEU A 32 -7.42 -4.95 -1.55
N ALA A 33 -6.16 -4.55 -1.68
CA ALA A 33 -5.34 -4.10 -0.56
C ALA A 33 -5.98 -2.89 0.13
N VAL A 34 -6.45 -1.88 -0.62
CA VAL A 34 -7.17 -0.73 -0.05
C VAL A 34 -8.39 -1.19 0.74
N LYS A 35 -9.20 -2.11 0.21
CA LYS A 35 -10.38 -2.62 0.94
C LYS A 35 -10.01 -3.33 2.24
N ILE A 36 -8.98 -4.17 2.21
CA ILE A 36 -8.50 -4.88 3.41
C ILE A 36 -7.99 -3.88 4.45
N VAL A 37 -7.19 -2.90 4.04
CA VAL A 37 -6.67 -1.85 4.94
C VAL A 37 -7.81 -1.07 5.57
N THR A 38 -8.79 -0.61 4.77
CA THR A 38 -9.97 0.10 5.29
C THR A 38 -10.73 -0.75 6.30
N TYR A 39 -10.95 -2.04 5.99
CA TYR A 39 -11.63 -2.94 6.92
C TYR A 39 -10.88 -3.09 8.25
N VAL A 40 -9.55 -3.25 8.20
CA VAL A 40 -8.72 -3.37 9.41
C VAL A 40 -8.77 -2.08 10.23
N VAL A 41 -8.60 -0.92 9.60
CA VAL A 41 -8.62 0.39 10.27
C VAL A 41 -9.95 0.67 10.94
N VAL A 42 -11.07 0.42 10.24
CA VAL A 42 -12.42 0.59 10.80
C VAL A 42 -12.67 -0.39 11.93
N THR A 43 -12.25 -1.65 11.78
CA THR A 43 -12.39 -2.68 12.83
C THR A 43 -11.59 -2.29 14.07
N MET A 44 -10.34 -1.85 13.92
CA MET A 44 -9.50 -1.41 15.04
C MET A 44 -10.10 -0.20 15.75
N TRP A 45 -10.64 0.76 14.99
CA TRP A 45 -11.34 1.89 15.59
C TRP A 45 -12.53 1.43 16.43
N ARG A 46 -13.44 0.66 15.84
CA ARG A 46 -14.61 0.11 16.54
C ARG A 46 -14.21 -0.72 17.76
N LEU A 47 -13.10 -1.45 17.71
CA LEU A 47 -12.63 -2.26 18.83
C LEU A 47 -12.13 -1.40 20.00
N VAL A 48 -11.39 -0.33 19.71
CA VAL A 48 -10.79 0.56 20.72
C VAL A 48 -11.81 1.57 21.27
N THR A 49 -12.62 2.18 20.40
CA THR A 49 -13.54 3.25 20.77
C THR A 49 -14.96 2.76 21.04
N ARG A 50 -15.33 1.57 20.54
CA ARG A 50 -16.71 1.05 20.54
C ARG A 50 -17.71 1.95 19.80
N GLU A 51 -17.21 2.82 18.93
CA GLU A 51 -17.99 3.75 18.13
C GLU A 51 -17.73 3.52 16.65
N ASP A 52 -18.63 4.01 15.81
CA ASP A 52 -18.38 4.07 14.38
C ASP A 52 -17.24 5.03 14.02
N PRO A 53 -16.49 4.75 12.95
CA PRO A 53 -15.45 5.64 12.45
C PRO A 53 -16.06 7.00 12.11
N PRO A 54 -15.42 8.11 12.50
CA PRO A 54 -15.95 9.44 12.27
C PRO A 54 -15.93 9.81 10.78
N ASP A 55 -16.98 10.51 10.35
CA ASP A 55 -17.02 11.08 9.01
C ASP A 55 -16.18 12.37 8.95
N LEU A 56 -15.65 12.69 7.76
CA LEU A 56 -14.75 13.85 7.61
C LEU A 56 -15.49 15.18 7.80
N GLU A 57 -16.79 15.21 7.57
CA GLU A 57 -17.65 16.39 7.71
C GLU A 57 -18.41 16.41 9.04
N GLN A 58 -18.30 15.36 9.84
CA GLN A 58 -18.98 15.30 11.13
C GLN A 58 -18.34 16.29 12.12
N GLU A 59 -19.17 17.10 12.79
CA GLU A 59 -18.72 17.92 13.91
C GLU A 59 -18.45 17.03 15.14
N ILE A 60 -17.18 16.70 15.33
CA ILE A 60 -16.66 15.92 16.46
C ILE A 60 -15.49 16.66 17.12
N PRO A 61 -15.14 16.33 18.38
CA PRO A 61 -13.98 16.91 19.03
C PRO A 61 -12.70 16.75 18.20
N VAL A 62 -11.93 17.83 18.06
CA VAL A 62 -10.73 17.89 17.20
C VAL A 62 -9.74 16.78 17.53
N ALA A 63 -9.56 16.46 18.81
CA ALA A 63 -8.69 15.36 19.25
C ALA A 63 -9.12 14.00 18.68
N LYS A 64 -10.42 13.72 18.63
CA LYS A 64 -10.96 12.48 18.08
C LYS A 64 -10.75 12.41 16.57
N LYS A 65 -10.98 13.53 15.86
CA LYS A 65 -10.69 13.63 14.43
C LYS A 65 -9.21 13.46 14.12
N ALA A 66 -8.34 14.06 14.93
CA ALA A 66 -6.89 13.90 14.81
C ALA A 66 -6.44 12.46 15.05
N ALA A 67 -6.99 11.77 16.06
CA ALA A 67 -6.69 10.37 16.31
C ALA A 67 -7.11 9.47 15.14
N TRP A 68 -8.27 9.73 14.54
CA TRP A 68 -8.74 9.01 13.36
C TRP A 68 -7.81 9.23 12.15
N LEU A 69 -7.47 10.48 11.86
CA LEU A 69 -6.54 10.81 10.77
C LEU A 69 -5.14 10.24 11.01
N ALA A 70 -4.66 10.23 12.26
CA ALA A 70 -3.39 9.62 12.62
C ALA A 70 -3.39 8.12 12.38
N LEU A 71 -4.50 7.42 12.68
CA LEU A 71 -4.65 6.00 12.40
C LEU A 71 -4.62 5.72 10.89
N ILE A 72 -5.31 6.55 10.09
CA ILE A 72 -5.26 6.45 8.62
C ILE A 72 -3.85 6.70 8.10
N ALA A 73 -3.16 7.73 8.60
CA ALA A 73 -1.81 8.06 8.17
C ALA A 73 -0.81 6.94 8.53
N ALA A 74 -0.89 6.39 9.74
CA ALA A 74 -0.05 5.29 10.19
C ALA A 74 -0.28 4.02 9.37
N SER A 75 -1.53 3.64 9.14
CA SER A 75 -1.88 2.48 8.32
C SER A 75 -1.47 2.64 6.85
N THR A 76 -1.56 3.86 6.30
CA THR A 76 -1.08 4.16 4.93
C THR A 76 0.44 3.99 4.80
N GLY A 77 1.22 4.43 5.79
CA GLY A 77 2.68 4.25 5.81
C GLY A 77 3.08 2.78 5.78
N VAL A 78 2.47 1.96 6.65
CA VAL A 78 2.71 0.51 6.72
C VAL A 78 2.24 -0.19 5.43
N ALA A 79 1.07 0.17 4.90
CA ALA A 79 0.55 -0.41 3.67
C ALA A 79 1.48 -0.15 2.47
N ARG A 80 2.04 1.06 2.35
CA ARG A 80 3.01 1.38 1.28
C ARG A 80 4.28 0.54 1.42
N GLN A 81 4.77 0.32 2.65
CA GLN A 81 5.92 -0.53 2.91
C GLN A 81 5.63 -1.98 2.49
N LEU A 82 4.50 -2.54 2.94
CA LEU A 82 4.09 -3.91 2.61
C LEU A 82 3.87 -4.13 1.11
N VAL A 83 3.26 -3.15 0.42
CA VAL A 83 3.06 -3.21 -1.03
C VAL A 83 4.41 -3.18 -1.76
N ARG A 84 5.36 -2.36 -1.30
CA ARG A 84 6.72 -2.37 -1.87
C ARG A 84 7.39 -3.73 -1.69
N ASP A 85 7.28 -4.32 -0.50
CA ASP A 85 7.91 -5.59 -0.20
C ASP A 85 7.26 -6.76 -0.97
N ALA A 86 5.94 -6.68 -1.19
CA ALA A 86 5.18 -7.68 -1.93
C ALA A 86 5.34 -7.57 -3.45
N ILE A 87 5.44 -6.35 -4.00
CA ILE A 87 5.58 -6.09 -5.44
C ILE A 87 7.05 -5.87 -5.76
N LYS A 88 7.78 -6.97 -5.96
CA LYS A 88 9.15 -6.91 -6.50
C LYS A 88 9.11 -6.63 -8.01
N PRO A 89 10.09 -5.87 -8.55
CA PRO A 89 10.22 -5.72 -9.99
C PRO A 89 10.35 -7.10 -10.64
N PRO A 90 9.75 -7.34 -11.82
CA PRO A 90 10.03 -8.57 -12.55
C PRO A 90 11.50 -8.55 -12.96
N THR A 91 12.21 -9.66 -12.72
CA THR A 91 13.62 -9.78 -13.03
C THR A 91 13.88 -11.05 -13.83
N SER A 92 14.92 -11.02 -14.68
CA SER A 92 15.44 -12.20 -15.37
C SER A 92 16.86 -12.52 -14.88
N GLY A 93 17.11 -13.77 -14.52
CA GLY A 93 18.38 -14.24 -13.94
C GLY A 93 18.15 -15.07 -12.67
N ALA A 94 19.09 -15.95 -12.32
CA ALA A 94 18.99 -16.78 -11.11
C ALA A 94 19.05 -15.91 -9.85
N ALA A 95 18.17 -16.23 -8.89
CA ALA A 95 18.21 -15.73 -7.52
C ALA A 95 19.40 -16.29 -6.72
#